data_AF-A0A7X7LGH0-F1
#
_entry.id   AF-A0A7X7LGH0-F1
#
_cell.length_a   1.000
_cell.length_b   1.000
_cell.length_c   1.000
_cell.angle_alpha   90.00
_cell.angle_beta   90.00
_cell.angle_gamma   90.00
#
_symmetry.space_group_name_H-M   'P 1'
#
loop_
_entity.id
_entity.type
_entity.pdbx_description
1 polymer ?
#
loop_
_entity_poly.entity_id
_entity_poly.type
_entity_poly.pdbx_seq_one_letter_code
_entity_poly.pdbx_strand_id
1 'polypeptide(L)'
;MVYSTKEKHDDGFENNSVITYHRNSHGYELLSWLNEKGEPISTSQSRILKMAECMLDTPAIEKLANHHELVKQAVKLAEAEAVKSGGQLGSKSSARYKAYGILTRYYESIKYTLFDVDALKKTINDIYHYPLRETARELINRRIKLGCTDEEMANVCMQLRDEGRLCIIEKQDRENCKTPHILCSLGIKKSNL
;
A
#
# COMPACT_ATOMS: atom_id res chain seq x y z
N MET A 1 6.38 18.57 1.79
CA MET A 1 5.50 18.09 0.71
C MET A 1 5.88 18.82 -0.57
N VAL A 2 6.33 18.10 -1.60
CA VAL A 2 6.64 18.66 -2.92
C VAL A 2 5.38 18.62 -3.79
N TYR A 3 5.04 19.73 -4.43
CA TYR A 3 3.90 19.77 -5.36
C TYR A 3 4.07 20.80 -6.47
N SER A 4 3.56 20.47 -7.64
CA SER A 4 3.55 21.29 -8.85
C SER A 4 2.26 21.06 -9.62
N THR A 5 2.04 21.83 -10.68
CA THR A 5 0.99 21.58 -11.64
C THR A 5 1.60 21.59 -13.02
N LYS A 6 1.23 20.62 -13.86
CA LYS A 6 1.59 20.60 -15.27
C LYS A 6 0.34 20.71 -16.13
N GLU A 7 0.52 21.21 -17.34
CA GLU A 7 -0.50 21.15 -18.37
C GLU A 7 -0.51 19.77 -19.03
N LYS A 8 -1.69 19.32 -19.49
CA LYS A 8 -1.83 18.13 -20.32
C LYS A 8 -2.58 18.50 -21.60
N HIS A 9 -1.92 18.25 -22.73
CA HIS A 9 -2.52 18.30 -24.06
C HIS A 9 -2.93 16.87 -24.44
N ASP A 10 -4.19 16.53 -24.21
CA ASP A 10 -4.76 15.22 -24.54
C ASP A 10 -6.26 15.40 -24.77
N ASP A 11 -6.72 15.06 -25.98
CA ASP A 11 -8.12 15.25 -26.41
C ASP A 11 -9.12 14.48 -25.54
N GLY A 12 -8.67 13.43 -24.83
CA GLY A 12 -9.50 12.66 -23.90
C GLY A 12 -9.47 13.13 -22.44
N PHE A 13 -8.66 14.14 -22.09
CA PHE A 13 -8.53 14.64 -20.72
C PHE A 13 -9.39 15.89 -20.52
N GLU A 14 -10.63 15.68 -20.07
CA GLU A 14 -11.66 16.72 -20.14
C GLU A 14 -11.65 17.72 -18.99
N ASN A 15 -11.10 17.38 -17.82
CA ASN A 15 -11.21 18.18 -16.59
C ASN A 15 -9.91 18.18 -15.79
N ASN A 16 -9.69 19.23 -14.99
CA ASN A 16 -8.54 19.31 -14.09
C ASN A 16 -8.54 18.11 -13.12
N SER A 17 -7.34 17.67 -12.73
CA SER A 17 -7.20 16.52 -11.84
C SER A 17 -5.98 16.64 -10.94
N VAL A 18 -5.93 15.81 -9.89
CA VAL A 18 -4.78 15.74 -8.98
C VAL A 18 -4.35 14.30 -8.81
N ILE A 19 -3.04 14.07 -8.92
CA ILE A 19 -2.37 12.84 -8.56
C ILE A 19 -1.71 13.04 -7.19
N THR A 20 -1.93 12.11 -6.26
CA THR A 20 -1.33 12.14 -4.91
C THR A 20 -0.56 10.86 -4.66
N TYR A 21 0.75 10.98 -4.41
CA TYR A 21 1.56 9.89 -3.91
C TYR A 21 1.65 9.97 -2.39
N HIS A 22 1.18 8.93 -1.72
CA HIS A 22 1.07 8.91 -0.28
C HIS A 22 1.25 7.50 0.26
N ARG A 23 1.68 7.46 1.53
CA ARG A 23 1.67 6.27 2.36
C ARG A 23 0.44 6.34 3.26
N ASN A 24 -0.43 5.34 3.19
CA ASN A 24 -1.61 5.27 4.04
C ASN A 24 -1.22 4.91 5.50
N SER A 25 -2.16 5.01 6.43
CA SER A 25 -1.94 4.71 7.86
C SER A 25 -1.49 3.27 8.13
N HIS A 26 -1.67 2.37 7.16
CA HIS A 26 -1.24 0.98 7.21
C HIS A 26 0.15 0.74 6.63
N GLY A 27 0.85 1.81 6.18
CA GLY A 27 2.19 1.74 5.63
C GLY A 27 2.26 1.41 4.13
N TYR A 28 1.13 1.29 3.43
CA TYR A 28 1.11 1.04 1.99
C TYR A 28 1.27 2.34 1.21
N GLU A 29 2.19 2.34 0.26
CA GLU A 29 2.38 3.45 -0.67
C GLU A 29 1.57 3.25 -1.94
N LEU A 30 0.85 4.28 -2.36
CA LEU A 30 0.02 4.25 -3.56
C LEU A 30 -0.14 5.64 -4.19
N LEU A 31 -0.46 5.64 -5.48
CA LEU A 31 -0.96 6.82 -6.19
C LEU A 31 -2.49 6.82 -6.21
N SER A 32 -3.08 7.96 -5.87
CA SER A 32 -4.50 8.26 -6.09
C SER A 32 -4.64 9.32 -7.17
N TRP A 33 -5.63 9.18 -8.05
CA TRP A 33 -5.90 10.13 -9.12
C TRP A 33 -7.37 10.54 -9.11
N LEU A 34 -7.63 11.81 -8.76
CA LEU A 34 -8.98 12.36 -8.63
C LEU A 34 -9.26 13.44 -9.68
N ASN A 35 -10.48 13.48 -10.20
CA ASN A 35 -10.97 14.58 -11.03
C ASN A 35 -11.26 15.83 -10.18
N GLU A 36 -11.68 16.93 -10.83
CA GLU A 36 -12.04 18.19 -10.19
C GLU A 36 -13.21 18.10 -9.18
N LYS A 37 -14.07 17.07 -9.31
CA LYS A 37 -15.17 16.77 -8.38
C LYS A 37 -14.72 15.92 -7.19
N GLY A 38 -13.45 15.49 -7.18
CA GLY A 38 -12.89 14.63 -6.15
C GLY A 38 -13.25 13.15 -6.31
N GLU A 39 -13.68 12.73 -7.50
CA GLU A 39 -14.02 11.34 -7.80
C GLU A 39 -12.79 10.60 -8.36
N PRO A 40 -12.57 9.32 -7.99
CA PRO A 40 -11.45 8.54 -8.52
C PRO A 40 -11.58 8.33 -10.04
N ILE A 41 -10.52 8.69 -10.78
CA ILE A 41 -10.45 8.44 -12.24
C ILE A 41 -9.98 7.02 -12.52
N SER A 42 -8.97 6.54 -11.79
CA SER A 42 -8.43 5.18 -11.95
C SER A 42 -7.65 4.73 -10.72
N THR A 43 -7.66 3.42 -10.47
CA THR A 43 -6.83 2.74 -9.46
C THR A 43 -5.58 2.07 -10.06
N SER A 44 -5.46 2.08 -11.40
CA SER A 44 -4.31 1.47 -12.11
C SER A 44 -3.07 2.34 -11.99
N GLN A 45 -2.09 1.89 -11.21
CA GLN A 45 -0.83 2.62 -10.99
C GLN A 45 -0.09 2.92 -12.30
N SER A 46 -0.10 1.99 -13.26
CA SER A 46 0.53 2.21 -14.57
C SER A 46 -0.18 3.29 -15.38
N ARG A 47 -1.51 3.37 -15.33
CA ARG A 47 -2.27 4.44 -15.98
C ARG A 47 -2.01 5.79 -15.32
N ILE A 48 -1.92 5.83 -14.00
CA ILE A 48 -1.65 7.07 -13.25
C ILE A 48 -0.23 7.57 -13.58
N LEU A 49 0.77 6.68 -13.64
CA LEU A 49 2.13 7.04 -14.03
C LEU A 49 2.20 7.58 -15.46
N LYS A 50 1.49 6.96 -16.41
CA LYS A 50 1.36 7.49 -17.78
C LYS A 50 0.72 8.88 -17.82
N MET A 51 -0.24 9.16 -16.94
CA MET A 51 -0.78 10.51 -16.81
C MET A 51 0.25 11.49 -16.23
N ALA A 52 1.04 11.07 -15.25
CA ALA A 52 2.09 11.88 -14.62
C ALA A 52 3.29 12.15 -15.54
N GLU A 53 3.57 11.29 -16.52
CA GLU A 53 4.67 11.38 -17.48
C GLU A 53 4.80 12.76 -18.14
N CYS A 54 6.01 13.32 -18.14
CA CYS A 54 6.32 14.61 -18.76
C CYS A 54 7.77 14.61 -19.30
N MET A 55 8.06 15.54 -20.19
CA MET A 55 9.42 15.79 -20.69
C MET A 55 10.24 16.55 -19.64
N LEU A 56 11.56 16.41 -19.70
CA LEU A 56 12.48 17.06 -18.75
C LEU A 56 12.33 18.59 -18.69
N ASP A 57 11.93 19.20 -19.80
CA ASP A 57 11.74 20.64 -19.99
C ASP A 57 10.29 21.09 -19.81
N THR A 58 9.38 20.19 -19.40
CA THR A 58 7.98 20.56 -19.16
C THR A 58 7.89 21.59 -18.02
N PRO A 59 7.41 22.81 -18.28
CA PRO A 59 7.37 23.84 -17.26
C PRO A 59 6.28 23.55 -16.22
N ALA A 60 6.54 23.95 -14.98
CA ALA A 60 5.47 24.05 -14.00
C ALA A 60 4.59 25.27 -14.34
N ILE A 61 3.28 25.08 -14.28
CA ILE A 61 2.29 26.13 -14.50
C ILE A 61 1.62 26.56 -13.19
N GLU A 62 0.68 27.50 -13.28
CA GLU A 62 -0.12 27.92 -12.15
C GLU A 62 -0.83 26.73 -11.48
N LYS A 63 -0.76 26.70 -10.15
CA LYS A 63 -1.34 25.66 -9.31
C LYS A 63 -2.87 25.68 -9.40
N LEU A 64 -3.48 24.50 -9.30
CA LEU A 64 -4.94 24.40 -9.18
C LEU A 64 -5.42 25.04 -7.86
N ALA A 65 -6.42 25.91 -7.92
CA ALA A 65 -6.96 26.60 -6.73
C ALA A 65 -7.47 25.62 -5.66
N ASN A 66 -8.05 24.48 -6.08
CA ASN A 66 -8.59 23.43 -5.22
C ASN A 66 -7.59 22.27 -4.98
N HIS A 67 -6.32 22.40 -5.34
CA HIS A 67 -5.32 21.31 -5.28
C HIS A 67 -5.31 20.59 -3.94
N HIS A 68 -5.16 21.34 -2.84
CA HIS A 68 -5.03 20.74 -1.51
C HIS A 68 -6.32 20.08 -1.01
N GLU A 69 -7.50 20.58 -1.42
CA GLU A 69 -8.75 19.92 -1.05
C GLU A 69 -8.88 18.57 -1.77
N LEU A 70 -8.47 18.50 -3.04
CA LEU A 70 -8.41 17.24 -3.79
C LEU A 70 -7.38 16.27 -3.20
N VAL A 71 -6.20 16.74 -2.79
CA VAL A 71 -5.19 15.90 -2.10
C VAL A 71 -5.77 15.31 -0.81
N LYS A 72 -6.42 16.15 0.01
CA LYS A 72 -7.05 15.72 1.26
C LYS A 72 -8.16 14.68 1.01
N GLN A 73 -8.97 14.88 -0.02
CA GLN A 73 -10.01 13.92 -0.41
C GLN A 73 -9.40 12.60 -0.90
N ALA A 74 -8.31 12.66 -1.67
CA ALA A 74 -7.60 11.47 -2.16
C ALA A 74 -7.11 10.60 -1.00
N VAL A 75 -6.45 11.20 -0.02
CA VAL A 75 -5.98 10.49 1.18
C VAL A 75 -7.16 9.91 1.98
N LYS A 76 -8.25 10.68 2.18
CA LYS A 76 -9.44 10.18 2.89
C LYS A 76 -10.08 8.97 2.21
N LEU A 77 -10.18 8.99 0.87
CA LEU A 77 -10.75 7.88 0.10
C LEU A 77 -9.86 6.64 0.20
N ALA A 78 -8.54 6.80 0.06
CA ALA A 78 -7.58 5.71 0.20
C ALA A 78 -7.61 5.05 1.58
N GLU A 79 -7.73 5.85 2.64
CA GLU A 79 -7.91 5.34 4.02
C GLU A 79 -9.21 4.54 4.15
N ALA A 80 -10.33 5.08 3.66
CA ALA A 80 -11.63 4.40 3.72
C ALA A 80 -11.64 3.08 2.92
N GLU A 81 -10.94 3.03 1.78
CA GLU A 81 -10.81 1.83 0.96
C GLU A 81 -9.92 0.77 1.61
N ALA A 82 -8.82 1.19 2.25
CA ALA A 82 -7.92 0.28 2.97
C ALA A 82 -8.67 -0.45 4.10
N VAL A 83 -9.52 0.26 4.84
CA VAL A 83 -10.38 -0.33 5.88
C VAL A 83 -11.31 -1.39 5.29
N LYS A 84 -11.98 -1.09 4.17
CA LYS A 84 -12.96 -1.98 3.53
C LYS A 84 -12.33 -3.24 2.89
N SER A 85 -11.07 -3.17 2.45
CA SER A 85 -10.45 -4.23 1.65
C SER A 85 -9.86 -5.39 2.47
N GLY A 86 -9.76 -5.24 3.79
CA GLY A 86 -9.34 -6.29 4.71
C GLY A 86 -8.70 -5.80 6.01
N GLY A 87 -8.98 -4.56 6.42
CA GLY A 87 -8.48 -4.00 7.67
C GLY A 87 -6.95 -3.92 7.73
N GLN A 88 -6.39 -4.16 8.92
CA GLN A 88 -4.96 -4.00 9.19
C GLN A 88 -4.03 -4.89 8.34
N LEU A 89 -4.55 -5.99 7.78
CA LEU A 89 -3.81 -6.92 6.93
C LEU A 89 -3.85 -6.55 5.43
N GLY A 90 -4.66 -5.55 5.05
CA GLY A 90 -4.91 -5.17 3.66
C GLY A 90 -5.73 -6.21 2.89
N SER A 91 -5.64 -6.18 1.56
CA SER A 91 -6.44 -7.04 0.67
C SER A 91 -6.35 -8.53 1.01
N LYS A 92 -7.50 -9.23 0.93
CA LYS A 92 -7.60 -10.70 1.04
C LYS A 92 -6.70 -11.46 0.05
N SER A 93 -6.37 -10.84 -1.09
CA SER A 93 -5.50 -11.45 -2.11
C SER A 93 -4.01 -11.33 -1.78
N SER A 94 -3.64 -10.50 -0.79
CA SER A 94 -2.25 -10.21 -0.44
C SER A 94 -1.53 -11.40 0.21
N ALA A 95 -0.22 -11.46 0.04
CA ALA A 95 0.63 -12.45 0.70
C ALA A 95 0.49 -12.41 2.22
N ARG A 96 0.41 -11.20 2.79
CA ARG A 96 0.27 -10.95 4.22
C ARG A 96 -1.02 -11.52 4.78
N TYR A 97 -2.16 -11.20 4.16
CA TYR A 97 -3.46 -11.73 4.58
C TYR A 97 -3.51 -13.26 4.48
N LYS A 98 -3.01 -13.83 3.38
CA LYS A 98 -2.96 -15.28 3.17
C LYS A 98 -2.05 -15.98 4.18
N ALA A 99 -0.83 -15.47 4.39
CA ALA A 99 0.11 -16.00 5.36
C ALA A 99 -0.44 -15.93 6.78
N TYR A 100 -1.05 -14.81 7.18
CA TYR A 100 -1.71 -14.69 8.47
C TYR A 100 -2.77 -15.78 8.67
N GLY A 101 -3.63 -16.00 7.67
CA GLY A 101 -4.63 -17.07 7.72
C GLY A 101 -4.02 -18.47 7.80
N ILE A 102 -2.98 -18.76 7.01
CA ILE A 102 -2.26 -20.04 7.03
C ILE A 102 -1.64 -20.30 8.40
N LEU A 103 -0.86 -19.37 8.92
CA LEU A 103 -0.18 -19.52 10.22
C LEU A 103 -1.18 -19.62 11.36
N THR A 104 -2.29 -18.88 11.31
CA THR A 104 -3.35 -18.96 12.34
C THR A 104 -4.00 -20.33 12.32
N ARG A 105 -4.33 -20.89 11.14
CA ARG A 105 -4.86 -22.26 11.05
C ARG A 105 -3.88 -23.29 11.58
N TYR A 106 -2.60 -23.18 11.25
CA TYR A 106 -1.57 -24.07 11.77
C TYR A 106 -1.45 -23.98 13.29
N TYR A 107 -1.40 -22.76 13.82
CA TYR A 107 -1.39 -22.52 15.26
C TYR A 107 -2.59 -23.18 15.95
N GLU A 108 -3.79 -23.02 15.37
CA GLU A 108 -5.02 -23.63 15.89
C GLU A 108 -5.03 -25.16 15.82
N SER A 109 -4.27 -25.78 14.92
CA SER A 109 -4.15 -27.24 14.85
C SER A 109 -3.13 -27.82 15.84
N ILE A 110 -2.17 -27.01 16.30
CA ILE A 110 -1.12 -27.45 17.24
C ILE A 110 -1.26 -26.86 18.64
N LYS A 111 -2.18 -25.91 18.86
CA LYS A 111 -2.43 -25.35 20.18
C LYS A 111 -2.80 -26.47 21.16
N TYR A 112 -2.26 -26.40 22.37
CA TYR A 112 -2.36 -27.44 23.41
C TYR A 112 -1.54 -28.71 23.18
N THR A 113 -0.68 -28.74 22.17
CA THR A 113 0.37 -29.78 22.06
C THR A 113 1.67 -29.31 22.73
N LEU A 114 2.62 -30.24 22.91
CA LEU A 114 3.97 -29.91 23.41
C LEU A 114 4.73 -28.95 22.48
N PHE A 115 4.23 -28.75 21.25
CA PHE A 115 4.79 -27.90 20.21
C PHE A 115 4.17 -26.49 20.23
N ASP A 116 3.62 -26.00 21.34
CA ASP A 116 3.17 -24.61 21.44
C ASP A 116 4.38 -23.65 21.29
N VAL A 117 4.61 -23.21 20.05
CA VAL A 117 5.78 -22.41 19.71
C VAL A 117 5.47 -20.94 19.93
N ASP A 118 6.01 -20.37 21.00
CA ASP A 118 6.04 -18.93 21.24
C ASP A 118 6.57 -18.15 20.01
N ALA A 119 7.52 -18.74 19.27
CA ALA A 119 8.00 -18.19 18.01
C ALA A 119 6.90 -18.05 16.93
N LEU A 120 5.97 -19.02 16.82
CA LEU A 120 4.85 -18.94 15.88
C LEU A 120 3.88 -17.83 16.27
N LYS A 121 3.52 -17.72 17.56
CA LYS A 121 2.68 -16.62 18.08
C LYS A 121 3.29 -15.25 17.76
N LYS A 122 4.59 -15.09 18.01
CA LYS A 122 5.32 -13.85 17.69
C LYS A 122 5.37 -13.57 16.19
N THR A 123 5.49 -14.60 15.37
CA THR A 123 5.47 -14.50 13.90
C THR A 123 4.10 -14.04 13.39
N ILE A 124 3.02 -14.64 13.89
CA ILE A 124 1.64 -14.22 13.58
C ILE A 124 1.43 -12.76 14.00
N ASN A 125 1.88 -12.40 15.21
CA ASN A 125 1.76 -11.03 15.71
C ASN A 125 2.50 -10.03 14.83
N ASP A 126 3.74 -10.33 14.42
CA ASP A 126 4.52 -9.44 13.56
C ASP A 126 3.88 -9.27 12.18
N ILE A 127 3.35 -10.35 11.59
CA ILE A 127 2.60 -10.28 10.32
C ILE A 127 1.31 -9.48 10.50
N TYR A 128 0.63 -9.58 11.65
CA TYR A 128 -0.57 -8.81 11.91
C TYR A 128 -0.31 -7.31 12.05
N HIS A 129 0.81 -6.91 12.65
CA HIS A 129 1.09 -5.50 12.96
C HIS A 129 1.94 -4.79 11.91
N TYR A 130 2.87 -5.48 11.25
CA TYR A 130 3.88 -4.84 10.40
C TYR A 130 3.79 -5.33 8.94
N PRO A 131 4.13 -4.46 7.97
CA PRO A 131 4.22 -4.86 6.57
C PRO A 131 5.37 -5.85 6.36
N LEU A 132 5.16 -6.80 5.44
CA LEU A 132 6.19 -7.73 5.01
C LEU A 132 7.30 -6.98 4.26
N ARG A 133 8.55 -7.41 4.43
CA ARG A 133 9.62 -7.01 3.51
C ARG A 133 9.32 -7.56 2.12
N GLU A 134 9.78 -6.85 1.10
CA GLU A 134 9.53 -7.22 -0.30
C GLU A 134 10.00 -8.65 -0.63
N THR A 135 11.21 -9.01 -0.20
CA THR A 135 11.76 -10.36 -0.39
C THR A 135 10.94 -11.45 0.31
N ALA A 136 10.40 -11.16 1.50
CA ALA A 136 9.53 -12.09 2.21
C ALA A 136 8.18 -12.25 1.51
N ARG A 137 7.60 -11.14 1.03
CA ARG A 137 6.35 -11.12 0.27
C ARG A 137 6.44 -11.98 -0.99
N GLU A 138 7.53 -11.88 -1.74
CA GLU A 138 7.76 -12.68 -2.95
C GLU A 138 7.90 -14.18 -2.63
N LEU A 139 8.69 -14.51 -1.61
CA LEU A 139 8.90 -15.90 -1.17
C LEU A 139 7.60 -16.56 -0.71
N ILE A 140 6.81 -15.86 0.12
CA ILE A 140 5.50 -16.35 0.60
C ILE A 140 4.56 -16.59 -0.59
N ASN A 141 4.45 -15.65 -1.52
CA ASN A 141 3.61 -15.83 -2.71
C ASN A 141 4.05 -17.04 -3.55
N ARG A 142 5.36 -17.25 -3.71
CA ARG A 142 5.90 -18.40 -4.43
C ARG A 142 5.54 -19.72 -3.73
N ARG A 143 5.69 -19.80 -2.41
CA ARG A 143 5.32 -20.98 -1.62
C ARG A 143 3.83 -21.30 -1.71
N ILE A 144 2.96 -20.28 -1.63
CA ILE A 144 1.51 -20.44 -1.82
C ILE A 144 1.19 -20.99 -3.22
N LYS A 145 1.82 -20.44 -4.27
CA LYS A 145 1.62 -20.93 -5.65
C LYS A 145 2.06 -22.39 -5.84
N LEU A 146 3.05 -22.83 -5.08
CA LEU A 146 3.55 -24.22 -5.12
C LEU A 146 2.74 -25.17 -4.22
N GLY A 147 1.69 -24.67 -3.54
CA GLY A 147 0.84 -25.51 -2.69
C GLY A 147 1.52 -25.96 -1.40
N CYS A 148 2.40 -25.14 -0.80
CA CYS A 148 3.03 -25.47 0.47
C CYS A 148 2.01 -25.76 1.58
N THR A 149 2.38 -26.63 2.51
CA THR A 149 1.53 -26.94 3.66
C THR A 149 1.51 -25.80 4.67
N ASP A 150 0.52 -25.83 5.57
CA ASP A 150 0.39 -24.84 6.64
C ASP A 150 1.63 -24.87 7.58
N GLU A 151 2.19 -26.04 7.84
CA GLU A 151 3.43 -26.26 8.61
C GLU A 151 4.67 -25.71 7.90
N GLU A 152 4.85 -26.02 6.61
CA GLU A 152 5.99 -25.53 5.82
C GLU A 152 6.01 -24.00 5.76
N MET A 153 4.83 -23.39 5.58
CA MET A 153 4.69 -21.94 5.58
C MET A 153 5.03 -21.33 6.95
N ALA A 154 4.59 -21.96 8.04
CA ALA A 154 4.92 -21.54 9.40
C ALA A 154 6.44 -21.57 9.63
N ASN A 155 7.11 -22.66 9.26
CA ASN A 155 8.56 -22.80 9.39
C ASN A 155 9.33 -21.74 8.60
N VAL A 156 8.95 -21.50 7.34
CA VAL A 156 9.56 -20.45 6.51
C VAL A 156 9.36 -19.07 7.13
N CYS A 157 8.16 -18.74 7.61
CA CYS A 157 7.90 -17.43 8.21
C CYS A 157 8.64 -17.23 9.53
N MET A 158 8.71 -18.25 10.38
CA MET A 158 9.47 -18.20 11.63
C MET A 158 10.97 -18.02 11.37
N GLN A 159 11.53 -18.72 10.38
CA GLN A 159 12.92 -18.55 9.98
C GLN A 159 13.20 -17.14 9.47
N LEU A 160 12.35 -16.61 8.57
CA LEU A 160 12.48 -15.23 8.09
C LEU A 160 12.40 -14.23 9.24
N ARG A 161 11.58 -14.50 10.25
CA ARG A 161 11.47 -13.63 11.43
C ARG A 161 12.75 -13.63 12.25
N ASP A 162 13.29 -14.81 12.52
CA ASP A 162 14.53 -14.99 13.29
C ASP A 162 15.71 -14.27 12.61
N GLU A 163 15.77 -14.34 11.28
CA GLU A 163 16.75 -13.63 10.46
C GLU A 163 16.49 -12.11 10.33
N GLY A 164 15.41 -11.57 10.91
CA GLY A 164 15.02 -10.15 10.79
C GLY A 164 14.53 -9.74 9.40
N ARG A 165 14.16 -10.72 8.57
CA ARG A 165 13.82 -10.58 7.14
C ARG A 165 12.32 -10.69 6.84
N LEU A 166 11.48 -10.99 7.83
CA LEU A 166 10.03 -11.16 7.62
C LEU A 166 9.30 -9.83 7.43
N CYS A 167 9.29 -8.98 8.46
CA CYS A 167 8.58 -7.71 8.48
C CYS A 167 9.55 -6.52 8.56
N ILE A 168 9.08 -5.35 8.12
CA ILE A 168 9.75 -4.07 8.35
C ILE A 168 9.35 -3.61 9.76
N ILE A 169 10.24 -3.79 10.73
CA ILE A 169 10.04 -3.40 12.13
C ILE A 169 11.02 -2.26 12.42
N GLU A 170 10.66 -1.03 12.06
CA GLU A 170 11.46 0.13 12.46
C GLU A 170 11.15 0.48 13.93
N LYS A 171 12.18 0.71 14.75
CA LYS A 171 12.01 1.01 16.18
C LYS A 171 11.19 2.29 16.45
N GLN A 172 11.01 3.16 15.45
CA GLN A 172 10.16 4.36 15.51
C GLN A 172 8.70 4.11 15.06
N ASP A 173 8.39 2.97 14.43
CA ASP A 173 7.07 2.72 13.83
C ASP A 173 6.00 2.22 14.81
N ARG A 174 6.36 1.94 16.08
CA ARG A 174 5.36 1.63 17.11
C ARG A 174 4.41 2.80 17.37
N GLU A 175 4.80 4.03 17.02
CA GLU A 175 3.96 5.22 17.18
C GLU A 175 3.50 5.84 15.85
N ASN A 176 4.17 5.58 14.71
CA ASN A 176 3.97 6.32 13.46
C ASN A 176 2.94 5.73 12.46
N CYS A 177 2.50 4.47 12.61
CA CYS A 177 1.41 3.89 11.79
C CYS A 177 0.00 4.35 12.22
N LYS A 178 -0.20 5.66 12.40
CA LYS A 178 -1.51 6.26 12.72
C LYS A 178 -1.90 7.42 11.82
N THR A 179 -0.95 8.00 11.08
CA THR A 179 -1.23 9.18 10.27
C THR A 179 -0.76 8.95 8.84
N PRO A 180 -1.65 9.08 7.83
CA PRO A 180 -1.22 8.99 6.44
C PRO A 180 -0.21 10.10 6.12
N HIS A 181 0.81 9.75 5.35
CA HIS A 181 1.91 10.64 4.98
C HIS A 181 1.86 10.94 3.48
N ILE A 182 1.79 12.22 3.12
CA ILE A 182 1.80 12.67 1.71
C ILE A 182 3.24 12.90 1.28
N LEU A 183 3.73 12.11 0.32
CA LEU A 183 5.10 12.25 -0.19
C LEU A 183 5.17 13.40 -1.19
N CYS A 184 4.33 13.34 -2.23
CA CYS A 184 4.20 14.41 -3.22
C CYS A 184 2.82 14.43 -3.88
N SER A 185 2.50 15.52 -4.56
CA SER A 185 1.27 15.62 -5.36
C SER A 185 1.50 16.43 -6.63
N LEU A 186 0.74 16.12 -7.67
CA LEU A 186 0.85 16.75 -8.99
C LEU A 186 -0.54 17.15 -9.46
N GLY A 187 -0.74 18.44 -9.70
CA GLY A 187 -1.91 18.93 -10.41
C GLY A 187 -1.76 18.70 -11.92
N ILE A 188 -2.84 18.32 -12.58
CA ILE A 188 -2.94 18.23 -14.03
C ILE A 188 -3.99 19.24 -14.45
N LYS A 189 -3.55 20.33 -15.07
CA LYS A 189 -4.46 21.32 -15.66
C LYS A 189 -4.74 20.91 -17.10
N LYS A 190 -6.01 20.94 -17.48
CA LYS A 190 -6.39 20.81 -18.88
C LYS A 190 -5.86 22.01 -19.66
N SER A 191 -5.32 21.74 -20.84
CA SER A 191 -5.05 22.77 -21.84
C SER A 191 -6.37 23.31 -22.38
N ASN A 192 -6.60 24.61 -22.25
CA ASN A 192 -7.64 25.29 -23.02
C ASN A 192 -7.04 25.56 -24.41
N LEU A 193 -7.30 24.67 -25.37
CA LEU A 193 -7.20 25.05 -26.79
C LEU A 193 -8.40 25.93 -27.15
#